data_AF-A0A7I7LFK2-F1
#
_entry.id   AF-A0A7I7LFK2-F1
#
_cell.length_a   1.000
_cell.length_b   1.000
_cell.length_c   1.000
_cell.angle_alpha   90.00
_cell.angle_beta   90.00
_cell.angle_gamma   90.00
#
_symmetry.space_group_name_H-M   'P 1'
#
loop_
_entity.id
_entity.type
_entity.pdbx_description
1 polymer ?
#
loop_
_entity_poly.entity_id
_entity_poly.type
_entity_poly.pdbx_seq_one_letter_code
_entity_poly.pdbx_strand_id
1 'polypeptide(L)'
;MRNPDGRPGVSTSFSNDDRSHVINDTIWILPDPAAATSALDQRKNALDGIVTGTPDPFDVGVGGIAITGLSPDGTKGVTVLLFTQGRALAELEFDGPAEIPAPPEFVTDVGRKQDAAIKKGLTG
;
A
#
# COMPACT_ATOMS: atom_id res chain seq x y z
N MET A 1 4.70 11.20 -15.47
CA MET A 1 4.78 10.10 -14.50
C MET A 1 5.91 10.43 -13.53
N ARG A 2 5.66 10.39 -12.22
CA ARG A 2 6.66 10.68 -11.18
C ARG A 2 7.11 9.34 -10.60
N ASN A 3 8.35 8.96 -10.90
CA ASN A 3 9.00 7.77 -10.34
C ASN A 3 9.12 7.93 -8.81
N PRO A 4 8.56 7.03 -7.99
CA PRO A 4 8.72 7.06 -6.54
C PRO A 4 10.18 6.78 -6.18
N ASP A 5 10.80 7.70 -5.42
CA ASP A 5 12.20 7.63 -4.96
C ASP A 5 13.24 7.38 -6.07
N GLY A 6 12.96 7.85 -7.29
CA GLY A 6 13.82 7.65 -8.46
C GLY A 6 13.79 6.23 -9.04
N ARG A 7 12.93 5.35 -8.53
CA ARG A 7 12.75 3.97 -9.02
C ARG A 7 11.62 3.90 -10.05
N PRO A 8 11.68 2.97 -11.03
CA PRO A 8 10.58 2.75 -11.96
C PRO A 8 9.28 2.47 -11.21
N GLY A 9 8.25 3.26 -11.47
CA GLY A 9 6.99 3.15 -10.76
C GLY A 9 6.10 4.38 -10.93
N VAL A 10 5.05 4.42 -10.12
CA VAL A 10 4.13 5.55 -10.02
C VAL A 10 3.70 5.74 -8.57
N SER A 11 3.47 6.98 -8.18
CA SER A 11 2.79 7.31 -6.93
C SER A 11 1.70 8.35 -7.23
N THR A 12 0.53 8.15 -6.64
CA THR A 12 -0.61 9.06 -6.73
C THR A 12 -1.42 9.04 -5.45
N SER A 13 -2.30 10.01 -5.26
CA SER A 13 -3.18 10.05 -4.10
C SER A 13 -4.62 10.35 -4.48
N PHE A 14 -5.54 9.77 -3.70
CA PHE A 14 -6.98 9.96 -3.80
C PHE A 14 -7.48 10.49 -2.47
N SER A 15 -8.35 11.51 -2.47
CA SER A 15 -8.88 12.09 -1.24
C SER A 15 -10.37 12.36 -1.36
N ASN A 16 -11.07 12.39 -0.23
CA ASN A 16 -12.36 13.06 -0.17
C ASN A 16 -12.20 14.59 -0.27
N ASP A 17 -13.34 15.30 -0.39
CA ASP A 17 -13.38 16.75 -0.65
C ASP A 17 -12.67 17.58 0.44
N ASP A 18 -12.83 17.18 1.71
CA ASP A 18 -12.21 17.86 2.85
C ASP A 18 -10.80 17.34 3.19
N ARG A 19 -10.33 16.31 2.48
CA ARG A 19 -9.03 15.63 2.65
C ARG A 19 -8.81 15.01 4.04
N SER A 20 -9.88 14.76 4.79
CA SER A 20 -9.81 14.02 6.05
C SER A 20 -9.48 12.53 5.85
N HIS A 21 -9.74 12.00 4.66
CA HIS A 21 -9.37 10.66 4.26
C HIS A 21 -8.57 10.69 2.96
N VAL A 22 -7.36 10.12 2.99
CA VAL A 22 -6.45 10.10 1.84
C VAL A 22 -5.94 8.67 1.63
N ILE A 23 -5.88 8.24 0.37
CA ILE A 23 -5.23 7.00 -0.04
C ILE A 23 -4.00 7.39 -0.84
N ASN A 24 -2.82 7.06 -0.34
CA ASN A 24 -1.59 7.13 -1.11
C ASN A 24 -1.35 5.77 -1.76
N ASP A 25 -1.35 5.73 -3.10
CA ASP A 25 -1.12 4.54 -3.91
C ASP A 25 0.25 4.65 -4.57
N THR A 26 1.16 3.76 -4.17
CA THR A 26 2.49 3.67 -4.75
C THR A 26 2.72 2.29 -5.32
N ILE A 27 3.15 2.25 -6.58
CA ILE A 27 3.49 1.04 -7.30
C ILE A 27 4.94 1.15 -7.76
N TRP A 28 5.76 0.18 -7.40
CA TRP A 28 7.09 0.00 -7.96
C TRP A 28 7.06 -1.13 -9.00
N ILE A 29 7.79 -0.95 -10.09
CA ILE A 29 8.01 -1.98 -11.11
C ILE A 29 9.43 -2.51 -10.95
N LEU A 30 9.56 -3.79 -10.62
CA LEU A 30 10.81 -4.46 -10.32
C LEU A 30 11.27 -5.29 -11.54
N PRO A 31 12.53 -5.77 -11.57
CA PRO A 31 13.03 -6.57 -12.68
C PRO A 31 12.20 -7.83 -12.96
N ASP A 32 11.80 -8.55 -11.91
CA ASP A 32 11.10 -9.83 -11.97
C ASP A 32 10.24 -10.08 -10.70
N PRO A 33 9.42 -11.15 -10.65
CA PRO A 33 8.60 -11.46 -9.47
C PRO A 33 9.39 -11.76 -8.20
N ALA A 34 10.59 -12.35 -8.28
CA ALA A 34 11.39 -12.65 -7.09
C ALA A 34 11.95 -11.37 -6.45
N ALA A 35 12.32 -10.39 -7.29
CA ALA A 35 12.69 -9.05 -6.85
C ALA A 35 11.51 -8.32 -6.18
N ALA A 36 10.28 -8.50 -6.67
CA ALA A 36 9.08 -7.95 -6.04
C ALA A 36 8.83 -8.56 -4.65
N THR A 37 8.94 -9.88 -4.50
CA THR A 37 8.83 -10.53 -3.18
C THR A 37 9.90 -10.04 -2.21
N SER A 38 11.15 -9.94 -2.67
CA SER A 38 12.25 -9.42 -1.84
C SER A 38 12.01 -7.96 -1.42
N ALA A 39 11.44 -7.15 -2.31
CA ALA A 39 11.08 -5.77 -2.02
C ALA A 39 9.90 -5.67 -1.04
N LEU A 40 8.92 -6.57 -1.12
CA LEU A 40 7.83 -6.66 -0.14
C LEU A 40 8.37 -6.92 1.25
N ASP A 41 9.27 -7.90 1.41
CA ASP A 41 9.87 -8.22 2.71
C ASP A 41 10.69 -7.06 3.28
N GLN A 42 11.48 -6.39 2.43
CA GLN A 42 12.21 -5.19 2.83
C GLN A 42 11.27 -4.07 3.25
N ARG A 43 10.19 -3.86 2.50
CA ARG A 43 9.25 -2.78 2.76
C ARG A 43 8.46 -3.02 4.04
N LYS A 44 8.02 -4.26 4.27
CA LYS A 44 7.39 -4.71 5.52
C LYS A 44 8.21 -4.32 6.75
N ASN A 45 9.53 -4.51 6.70
CA ASN A 45 10.45 -4.16 7.79
C ASN A 45 10.70 -2.65 7.96
N ALA A 46 10.24 -1.82 7.01
CA ALA A 46 10.39 -0.37 7.04
C ALA A 46 9.09 0.37 7.39
N LEU A 47 8.01 -0.36 7.73
CA LEU A 47 6.70 0.24 8.03
C LEU A 47 6.65 0.95 9.39
N ASP A 48 7.52 0.62 10.32
CA ASP A 48 7.59 1.26 11.65
C ASP A 48 7.78 2.78 11.59
N GLY A 49 8.32 3.31 10.49
CA GLY A 49 8.45 4.74 10.25
C GLY A 49 7.17 5.44 9.75
N ILE A 50 6.08 4.70 9.53
CA ILE A 50 4.84 5.18 8.88
C ILE A 50 3.62 4.88 9.74
N VAL A 51 3.59 3.69 10.34
CA VAL A 51 2.44 3.21 11.09
C VAL A 51 2.90 2.31 12.23
N THR A 52 2.32 2.54 13.39
CA THR A 52 2.48 1.65 14.55
C THR A 52 1.58 0.42 14.40
N GLY A 53 1.98 -0.70 15.00
CA GLY A 53 1.17 -1.92 15.01
C GLY A 53 1.97 -3.15 14.63
N THR A 54 1.28 -4.21 14.27
CA THR A 54 1.89 -5.46 13.83
C THR A 54 1.34 -5.81 12.45
N PRO A 55 2.19 -6.16 11.47
CA PRO A 55 1.71 -6.62 10.17
C PRO A 55 1.04 -8.00 10.28
N ASP A 56 -0.18 -8.09 9.78
CA ASP A 56 -0.96 -9.34 9.70
C ASP A 56 -1.17 -9.75 8.23
N PRO A 57 -1.29 -11.06 7.93
CA PRO A 57 -1.63 -11.53 6.58
C PRO A 57 -2.95 -10.93 6.08
N PHE A 58 -3.00 -10.59 4.78
CA PHE A 58 -4.16 -9.98 4.15
C PHE A 58 -4.42 -10.59 2.76
N ASP A 59 -5.68 -10.93 2.46
CA ASP A 59 -6.06 -11.67 1.24
C ASP A 59 -6.21 -10.77 0.01
N VAL A 60 -5.11 -10.10 -0.37
CA VAL A 60 -4.98 -9.29 -1.58
C VAL A 60 -3.61 -9.56 -2.21
N GLY A 61 -3.60 -9.85 -3.51
CA GLY A 61 -2.39 -10.11 -4.26
C GLY A 61 -1.58 -11.30 -3.72
N VAL A 62 -0.28 -11.31 -4.01
CA VAL A 62 0.66 -12.32 -3.50
C VAL A 62 1.46 -11.73 -2.34
N GLY A 63 1.51 -12.48 -1.23
CA GLY A 63 2.23 -12.06 -0.02
C GLY A 63 1.57 -10.89 0.73
N GLY A 64 0.28 -10.66 0.49
CA GLY A 64 -0.47 -9.55 1.05
C GLY A 64 -0.37 -9.48 2.58
N ILE A 65 -0.07 -8.29 3.08
CA ILE A 65 -0.11 -7.96 4.51
C ILE A 65 -0.77 -6.62 4.72
N ALA A 66 -1.42 -6.45 5.87
CA ALA A 66 -1.90 -5.17 6.33
C ALA A 66 -1.38 -4.86 7.73
N ILE A 67 -1.13 -3.58 8.00
CA ILE A 67 -0.85 -3.07 9.34
C ILE A 67 -1.78 -1.89 9.58
N THR A 68 -2.33 -1.78 10.78
CA THR A 68 -3.21 -0.68 11.17
C THR A 68 -2.79 -0.17 12.54
N GLY A 69 -2.73 1.15 12.67
CA GLY A 69 -2.46 1.83 13.93
C GLY A 69 -2.37 3.33 13.73
N LEU A 70 -1.56 3.99 14.56
CA LEU A 70 -1.33 5.43 14.48
C LEU A 70 -0.08 5.74 13.65
N SER A 71 -0.06 6.92 13.03
CA SER A 71 1.18 7.54 12.57
C SER A 71 2.18 7.72 13.73
N PRO A 72 3.50 7.78 13.49
CA PRO A 72 4.49 7.93 14.56
C PRO A 72 4.31 9.19 15.42
N ASP A 73 3.72 10.24 14.86
CA ASP A 73 3.38 11.48 15.57
C ASP A 73 2.02 11.43 16.27
N GLY A 74 1.26 10.34 16.12
CA GLY A 74 -0.04 10.11 16.72
C GLY A 74 -1.19 10.93 16.13
N THR A 75 -0.95 11.70 15.05
CA THR A 75 -1.95 12.63 14.52
C THR A 75 -2.98 11.99 13.61
N LYS A 76 -2.67 10.82 13.03
CA LYS A 76 -3.51 10.11 12.06
C LYS A 76 -3.69 8.65 12.41
N GLY A 77 -4.84 8.12 11.99
CA GLY A 77 -5.07 6.68 11.89
C GLY A 77 -4.55 6.26 10.53
N VAL A 78 -3.71 5.23 10.50
CA VAL A 78 -3.05 4.77 9.30
C VAL A 78 -3.32 3.28 9.15
N THR A 79 -3.76 2.88 7.97
CA THR A 79 -3.73 1.48 7.54
C THR A 79 -2.84 1.38 6.31
N VAL A 80 -1.86 0.47 6.31
CA VAL A 80 -1.04 0.20 5.13
C VAL A 80 -1.30 -1.22 4.65
N LEU A 81 -1.65 -1.38 3.38
CA LEU A 81 -1.73 -2.66 2.68
C LEU A 81 -0.54 -2.77 1.70
N LEU A 82 0.28 -3.81 1.88
CA LEU A 82 1.35 -4.18 0.96
C LEU A 82 1.03 -5.50 0.28
N PHE A 83 1.25 -5.59 -1.03
CA PHE A 83 1.15 -6.84 -1.77
C PHE A 83 1.98 -6.80 -3.05
N THR A 84 2.22 -7.97 -3.64
CA THR A 84 2.82 -8.09 -4.98
C THR A 84 1.84 -8.59 -6.02
N GLN A 85 2.06 -8.21 -7.28
CA GLN A 85 1.37 -8.76 -8.44
C GLN A 85 2.38 -8.86 -9.61
N GLY A 86 2.76 -10.08 -9.98
CA GLY A 86 3.86 -10.30 -10.91
C GLY A 86 5.16 -9.65 -10.42
N ARG A 87 5.74 -8.75 -11.23
CA ARG A 87 6.96 -7.99 -10.89
C ARG A 87 6.69 -6.65 -10.23
N ALA A 88 5.46 -6.37 -9.80
CA ALA A 88 5.10 -5.12 -9.15
C ALA A 88 4.96 -5.31 -7.63
N LEU A 89 5.40 -4.31 -6.87
CA LEU A 89 5.09 -4.11 -5.46
C LEU A 89 4.09 -2.96 -5.38
N ALA A 90 2.98 -3.16 -4.68
CA ALA A 90 1.99 -2.13 -4.42
C ALA A 90 1.91 -1.84 -2.92
N GLU A 91 1.79 -0.56 -2.61
CA GLU A 91 1.55 -0.02 -1.28
C GLU A 91 0.37 0.93 -1.33
N LEU A 92 -0.65 0.61 -0.54
CA LEU A 92 -1.82 1.45 -0.33
C LEU A 92 -1.81 1.89 1.13
N GLU A 93 -1.53 3.17 1.36
CA GLU A 93 -1.59 3.81 2.67
C GLU A 93 -2.88 4.61 2.78
N PHE A 94 -3.71 4.25 3.76
CA PHE A 94 -4.99 4.86 4.05
C PHE A 94 -4.83 5.73 5.29
N ASP A 95 -4.78 7.04 5.08
CA ASP A 95 -4.76 8.05 6.11
C ASP A 95 -6.19 8.45 6.49
N GLY A 96 -6.42 8.57 7.80
CA GLY A 96 -7.64 9.10 8.37
C GLY A 96 -7.43 9.74 9.74
N PRO A 97 -8.51 10.15 10.41
CA PRO A 97 -8.45 10.59 11.80
C PRO A 97 -7.87 9.51 12.74
N ALA A 98 -7.09 9.91 13.75
CA ALA A 98 -6.38 9.02 14.70
C ALA A 98 -7.17 7.81 15.21
N GLU A 99 -8.45 7.98 15.52
CA GLU A 99 -9.29 6.96 16.14
C GLU A 99 -10.19 6.20 15.14
N ILE A 100 -10.07 6.48 13.84
CA ILE A 100 -10.93 5.94 12.80
C ILE A 100 -10.05 5.26 11.75
N PRO A 101 -9.61 4.00 11.99
CA PRO A 101 -8.86 3.26 10.99
C PRO A 101 -9.71 2.97 9.74
N ALA A 102 -9.04 2.71 8.62
CA ALA A 102 -9.73 2.32 7.40
C ALA A 102 -10.48 0.99 7.61
N PRO A 103 -11.77 0.89 7.24
CA PRO A 103 -12.51 -0.35 7.40
C PRO A 103 -11.90 -1.50 6.58
N PRO A 104 -11.74 -2.72 7.14
CA PRO A 104 -11.07 -3.83 6.44
C PRO A 104 -11.70 -4.20 5.09
N GLU A 105 -13.02 -4.12 4.98
CA GLU A 105 -13.76 -4.35 3.74
C GLU A 105 -13.44 -3.29 2.67
N PHE A 106 -13.28 -2.03 3.08
CA PHE A 106 -12.88 -0.94 2.18
C PHE A 106 -11.44 -1.13 1.69
N VAL A 107 -10.53 -1.50 2.60
CA VAL A 107 -9.13 -1.83 2.27
C VAL A 107 -9.07 -3.00 1.29
N THR A 108 -9.89 -4.03 1.51
CA THR A 108 -10.01 -5.19 0.61
C THR A 108 -10.50 -4.80 -0.77
N ASP A 109 -11.56 -3.99 -0.84
CA ASP A 109 -12.16 -3.57 -2.11
C ASP A 109 -11.20 -2.71 -2.95
N VAL A 110 -10.50 -1.76 -2.32
CA VAL A 110 -9.50 -0.93 -2.99
C VAL A 110 -8.30 -1.79 -3.41
N GLY A 111 -7.80 -2.64 -2.51
CA GLY A 111 -6.69 -3.56 -2.78
C GLY A 111 -6.94 -4.47 -3.98
N ARG A 112 -8.13 -5.09 -4.06
CA ARG A 112 -8.51 -5.94 -5.20
C ARG A 112 -8.64 -5.17 -6.52
N LYS A 113 -9.13 -3.93 -6.48
CA LYS A 113 -9.17 -3.06 -7.67
C LYS A 113 -7.76 -2.75 -8.15
N GLN A 114 -6.85 -2.46 -7.23
CA GLN A 114 -5.45 -2.17 -7.55
C GLN A 114 -4.72 -3.40 -8.11
N ASP A 115 -4.90 -4.56 -7.48
CA ASP A 115 -4.36 -5.83 -7.96
C ASP A 115 -4.80 -6.15 -9.40
N ALA A 116 -6.09 -6.01 -9.68
CA ALA A 116 -6.65 -6.20 -11.02
C ALA A 116 -6.09 -5.18 -12.03
N ALA A 117 -5.93 -3.92 -11.62
CA ALA A 117 -5.37 -2.87 -12.47
C ALA A 117 -3.90 -3.15 -12.82
N ILE A 118 -3.08 -3.56 -11.84
CA ILE A 118 -1.68 -3.93 -12.05
C ILE A 118 -1.58 -5.16 -12.97
N LYS A 119 -2.38 -6.20 -12.73
CA LYS A 119 -2.41 -7.40 -13.56
C LYS A 119 -2.73 -7.07 -15.02
N LYS A 120 -3.68 -6.18 -15.25
CA LYS A 120 -4.02 -5.67 -16.59
C LYS A 120 -2.89 -4.84 -17.19
N GLY A 121 -2.24 -3.99 -16.40
CA GLY A 121 -1.16 -3.10 -16.85
C GLY A 121 0.15 -3.83 -17.18
N LEU A 122 0.45 -4.96 -16.53
CA LEU A 122 1.66 -5.75 -16.79
C LEU A 122 1.54 -6.71 -17.98
N THR A 123 0.31 -6.98 -18.44
CA THR A 123 0.05 -7.90 -19.56
C THR A 123 -0.12 -7.18 -20.90
N GLY A 124 -0.18 -5.84 -20.90
CA GLY A 124 -0.19 -5.00 -22.09
C GLY A 124 1.22 -4.69 -22.59
#